data_AF-A0A942BMK8-F1
#
_entry.id   AF-A0A942BMK8-F1
#
_cell.length_a   1.000
_cell.length_b   1.000
_cell.length_c   1.000
_cell.angle_alpha   90.00
_cell.angle_beta   90.00
_cell.angle_gamma   90.00
#
_symmetry.space_group_name_H-M   'P 1'
#
loop_
_entity.id
_entity.type
_entity.pdbx_description
1 polymer ?
#
loop_
_entity_poly.entity_id
_entity_poly.type
_entity_poly.pdbx_seq_one_letter_code
_entity_poly.pdbx_strand_id
1 'polypeptide(L)'
;MDRVLAALEGYGLDGRELGLASVPTGRHWHFRKPGEKGTLELTSVPGEDGMVELVVEVRRNRRGEWCADAVGVVERTAVGGDSGNA
;
A
#
# COMPACT_ATOMS: atom_id res chain seq x y z
N MET A 1 9.02 -2.28 1.48
CA MET A 1 7.82 -1.69 2.13
C MET A 1 8.00 -0.19 2.39
N ASP A 2 9.04 0.25 3.11
CA ASP A 2 9.19 1.67 3.51
C ASP A 2 9.09 2.67 2.36
N ARG A 3 9.65 2.34 1.18
CA ARG A 3 9.50 3.16 -0.03
C ARG A 3 8.05 3.34 -0.46
N VAL A 4 7.23 2.28 -0.41
CA VAL A 4 5.80 2.32 -0.75
C VAL A 4 5.05 3.21 0.24
N LEU A 5 5.32 3.05 1.54
CA LEU A 5 4.69 3.88 2.58
C LEU A 5 5.03 5.36 2.37
N ALA A 6 6.30 5.69 2.16
CA ALA A 6 6.75 7.06 1.90
C ALA A 6 6.17 7.64 0.61
N ALA A 7 6.01 6.82 -0.44
CA ALA A 7 5.40 7.27 -1.70
C ALA A 7 3.91 7.58 -1.54
N LEU A 8 3.18 6.78 -0.75
CA LEU A 8 1.77 7.03 -0.45
C LEU A 8 1.59 8.27 0.43
N GLU A 9 2.48 8.50 1.40
CA GLU A 9 2.50 9.72 2.20
C GLU A 9 2.81 10.95 1.34
N GLY A 10 3.81 10.86 0.45
CA GLY A 10 4.12 11.91 -0.53
C GLY A 10 3.00 12.17 -1.55
N TYR A 11 2.15 11.17 -1.82
CA TYR A 11 0.91 11.32 -2.60
C TYR A 11 -0.23 12.00 -1.81
N GLY A 12 -0.02 12.28 -0.52
CA GLY A 12 -0.97 12.95 0.37
C GLY A 12 -1.95 12.00 1.05
N LEU A 13 -1.56 10.75 1.29
CA LEU A 13 -2.36 9.79 2.04
C LEU A 13 -1.88 9.64 3.47
N ASP A 14 -2.83 9.62 4.39
CA ASP A 14 -2.60 9.30 5.79
C ASP A 14 -2.78 7.80 6.01
N GLY A 15 -1.69 7.11 6.36
CA GLY A 15 -1.67 5.68 6.64
C GLY A 15 -1.78 5.36 8.13
N ARG A 16 -2.61 4.38 8.48
CA ARG A 16 -2.65 3.78 9.83
C ARG A 16 -2.41 2.28 9.75
N GLU A 17 -1.41 1.79 10.48
CA GLU A 17 -1.17 0.35 10.65
C GLU A 17 -2.19 -0.24 11.64
N LEU A 18 -2.78 -1.37 11.28
CA LEU A 18 -3.81 -2.06 12.07
C LEU A 18 -3.41 -3.47 12.52
N GLY A 19 -2.26 -3.98 12.04
CA GLY A 19 -1.84 -5.37 12.24
C GLY A 19 -2.69 -6.38 11.48
N LEU A 20 -2.20 -7.61 11.31
CA LEU A 20 -2.91 -8.67 10.60
C LEU A 20 -3.04 -9.92 11.48
N ALA A 21 -4.24 -10.17 12.01
CA ALA A 21 -4.44 -11.24 13.00
C ALA A 21 -4.23 -12.65 12.42
N SER A 22 -4.48 -12.86 11.13
CA SER A 22 -4.35 -14.15 10.44
C SER A 22 -2.91 -14.48 10.02
N VAL A 23 -2.02 -13.50 9.97
CA VAL A 23 -0.63 -13.66 9.53
C VAL A 23 0.27 -12.88 10.50
N PRO A 24 0.89 -13.54 11.50
CA PRO A 24 1.60 -12.85 12.58
C PRO A 24 2.75 -11.93 12.15
N THR A 25 3.37 -12.22 11.01
CA THR A 25 4.44 -11.42 10.39
C THR A 25 3.92 -10.51 9.28
N GLY A 26 2.63 -10.63 8.95
CA GLY A 26 1.95 -9.77 8.00
C GLY A 26 1.64 -8.41 8.61
N ARG A 27 1.68 -7.38 7.77
CA ARG A 27 1.40 -6.00 8.17
C ARG A 27 0.28 -5.47 7.31
N HIS A 28 -0.61 -4.69 7.90
CA HIS A 28 -1.80 -4.19 7.23
C HIS A 28 -2.02 -2.72 7.56
N TRP A 29 -2.30 -1.91 6.54
CA TRP A 29 -2.51 -0.48 6.64
C TRP A 29 -3.80 -0.07 5.96
N HIS A 30 -4.47 0.89 6.58
CA HIS A 30 -5.55 1.65 5.94
C HIS A 30 -5.03 3.05 5.61
N PHE A 31 -5.11 3.40 4.33
CA PHE A 31 -4.80 4.73 3.83
C PHE A 31 -6.06 5.51 3.49
N ARG A 32 -6.06 6.79 3.83
CA ARG A 32 -7.12 7.74 3.51
C ARG A 32 -6.52 9.01 2.95
N LYS A 33 -7.25 9.67 2.05
CA LYS A 33 -6.91 11.01 1.57
C LYS A 33 -7.72 12.05 2.34
N PRO A 34 -7.08 13.01 3.03
CA PRO A 34 -7.79 14.05 3.78
C PRO A 34 -8.82 14.77 2.92
N GLY A 35 -10.05 14.93 3.44
CA GLY A 35 -11.14 15.61 2.74
C GLY A 35 -11.83 14.79 1.63
N GLU A 36 -11.31 13.61 1.28
CA GLU A 36 -11.90 12.74 0.26
C GLU A 36 -12.52 11.47 0.87
N LYS A 37 -13.39 10.79 0.10
CA LYS A 37 -14.01 9.53 0.51
C LYS A 37 -13.25 8.35 -0.10
N GLY A 38 -13.23 7.23 0.60
CA GLY A 38 -12.59 5.99 0.13
C GLY A 38 -11.55 5.51 1.12
N THR A 39 -11.09 4.28 0.94
CA THR A 39 -9.98 3.71 1.71
C THR A 39 -9.19 2.80 0.79
N LEU A 40 -7.87 2.97 0.79
CA LEU A 40 -6.93 2.03 0.19
C LEU A 40 -6.40 1.16 1.33
N GLU A 41 -6.63 -0.13 1.25
CA GLU A 41 -6.09 -1.11 2.18
C GLU A 41 -4.84 -1.73 1.54
N LEU A 42 -3.73 -1.73 2.27
CA LEU A 42 -2.47 -2.32 1.82
C LEU A 42 -2.08 -3.40 2.82
N THR A 43 -1.72 -4.57 2.32
CA THR A 43 -1.24 -5.68 3.12
C THR A 43 0.10 -6.16 2.60
N SER A 44 1.05 -6.38 3.49
CA SER A 44 2.31 -7.08 3.21
C SER A 44 2.29 -8.41 3.91
N VAL A 45 2.49 -9.48 3.15
CA VAL A 45 2.67 -10.83 3.66
C VAL A 45 4.07 -11.30 3.26
N PRO A 46 4.91 -11.77 4.20
CA PRO A 46 6.16 -12.41 3.82
C PRO A 46 5.85 -13.75 3.14
N GLY A 47 6.40 -13.93 1.93
CA GLY A 47 6.39 -15.17 1.18
C GLY A 47 7.39 -16.18 1.73
N GLU A 48 7.18 -17.45 1.39
CA GLU A 48 7.99 -18.57 1.87
C GLU A 48 9.43 -18.56 1.31
N ASP A 49 9.64 -17.87 0.19
CA ASP A 49 10.92 -17.68 -0.50
C ASP A 49 11.71 -16.45 -0.01
N GLY A 50 11.20 -15.75 1.02
CA GLY A 50 11.77 -14.49 1.51
C GLY A 50 11.35 -13.26 0.69
N MET A 51 10.52 -13.42 -0.34
CA MET A 51 9.90 -12.30 -1.04
C MET A 51 8.75 -11.73 -0.21
N VAL A 52 8.32 -10.51 -0.51
CA VAL A 52 7.15 -9.89 0.13
C VAL A 52 6.02 -9.82 -0.89
N GLU A 53 4.91 -10.49 -0.60
CA GLU A 53 3.68 -10.32 -1.35
C GLU A 53 2.94 -9.07 -0.86
N LEU A 54 2.59 -8.22 -1.81
CA LEU A 54 1.78 -7.03 -1.57
C LEU A 54 0.37 -7.25 -2.10
N VAL A 55 -0.60 -7.24 -1.18
CA VAL A 55 -2.02 -7.28 -1.54
C VAL A 55 -2.57 -5.86 -1.37
N VAL A 56 -3.12 -5.32 -2.45
CA VAL A 56 -3.75 -4.01 -2.47
C VAL A 56 -5.25 -4.18 -2.66
N GLU A 57 -6.04 -3.79 -1.67
CA GLU A 57 -7.49 -3.83 -1.74
C GLU A 57 -8.05 -2.39 -1.77
N VAL A 58 -8.86 -2.10 -2.78
CA VAL A 58 -9.53 -0.80 -2.90
C VAL A 58 -10.95 -0.91 -2.37
N ARG A 59 -11.19 -0.34 -1.19
CA ARG A 59 -12.54 -0.17 -0.66
C ARG A 59 -13.10 1.18 -1.05
N ARG A 60 -13.72 1.20 -2.23
CA ARG A 60 -14.42 2.39 -2.75
C ARG A 60 -15.91 2.36 -2.39
N ASN A 61 -16.38 3.45 -1.80
CA ASN A 61 -17.75 3.93 -2.06
C ASN A 61 -17.68 4.91 -3.26
N ARG A 62 -18.83 5.34 -3.80
CA ARG A 62 -19.02 6.11 -5.07
C ARG A 62 -18.18 7.41 -5.28
N ARG A 63 -17.20 7.74 -4.43
CA ARG A 63 -16.37 8.97 -4.44
C ARG A 63 -14.87 8.71 -4.17
N GLY A 64 -14.37 7.52 -4.46
CA GLY A 64 -12.95 7.13 -4.24
C GLY A 64 -12.12 7.07 -5.52
N GLU A 65 -12.23 8.06 -6.42
CA GLU A 65 -11.50 8.08 -7.70
C GLU A 65 -9.97 8.08 -7.49
N TRP A 66 -9.50 8.76 -6.44
CA TRP A 66 -8.08 8.82 -6.06
C TRP A 66 -7.47 7.44 -5.74
N CYS A 67 -8.28 6.43 -5.41
CA CYS A 67 -7.78 5.11 -5.06
C CYS A 67 -7.08 4.43 -6.25
N ALA A 68 -7.53 4.67 -7.49
CA ALA A 68 -6.90 4.08 -8.67
C ALA A 68 -5.49 4.65 -8.89
N ASP A 69 -5.33 5.97 -8.77
CA ASP A 69 -4.02 6.62 -8.88
C ASP A 69 -3.07 6.15 -7.77
N ALA A 70 -3.59 5.98 -6.55
CA ALA A 70 -2.83 5.46 -5.41
C ALA A 70 -2.35 4.02 -5.63
N VAL A 71 -3.16 3.15 -6.25
CA VAL A 71 -2.70 1.80 -6.67
C VAL A 71 -1.52 1.92 -7.63
N GLY A 72 -1.60 2.82 -8.63
CA GLY A 72 -0.49 3.06 -9.54
C GLY A 72 0.79 3.55 -8.85
N VAL A 73 0.68 4.32 -7.76
CA VAL A 73 1.83 4.70 -6.91
C VAL A 73 2.46 3.46 -6.26
N VAL A 74 1.64 2.55 -5.72
CA VAL A 74 2.12 1.29 -5.13
C VAL A 74 2.85 0.46 -6.18
N GLU A 75 2.24 0.22 -7.34
CA GLU A 75 2.82 -0.61 -8.41
C GLU A 75 4.17 -0.09 -8.89
N ARG A 76 4.27 1.21 -9.21
CA ARG A 76 5.53 1.82 -9.67
C ARG A 76 6.62 1.73 -8.61
N THR A 77 6.27 1.90 -7.34
CA THR A 77 7.23 1.93 -6.24
C THR A 77 7.67 0.52 -5.81
N ALA A 78 6.76 -0.46 -5.88
CA ALA A 78 7.02 -1.84 -5.54
C ALA A 78 7.87 -2.56 -6.61
N VAL A 79 7.65 -2.24 -7.89
CA VAL A 79 8.35 -2.88 -9.02
C VAL A 79 9.65 -2.16 -9.38
N GLY A 80 9.77 -0.84 -9.14
CA GLY A 80 10.97 -0.04 -9.45
C GLY A 80 12.20 -0.30 -8.55
N GLY A 81 12.26 -1.43 -7.85
CA GLY A 81 13.29 -1.76 -6.86
C GLY A 81 14.59 -2.35 -7.41
N ASP A 82 14.63 -2.78 -8.68
CA ASP A 82 15.75 -3.58 -9.22
C ASP A 82 16.32 -3.02 -10.53
N SER A 83 16.84 -1.79 -10.48
CA SER A 83 17.63 -1.19 -11.57
C SER A 83 18.81 -0.41 -11.00
N GLY A 84 19.54 -1.01 -10.07
CA GLY A 84 20.77 -0.48 -9.50
C GLY A 84 21.93 -1.42 -9.79
N ASN A 85 22.36 -1.48 -11.05
CA ASN A 85 23.68 -2.01 -11.40
C ASN A 85 24.70 -0.90 -11.11
N ALA A 86 25.54 -1.09 -10.09
CA ALA A 86 26.78 -0.37 -9.86
C ALA A 86 27.79 -1.28 -9.16
#